data_AF-A0A7Y8I4Y6-F1
#
_entry.id   AF-A0A7Y8I4Y6-F1
#
_cell.length_a   1.000
_cell.length_b   1.000
_cell.length_c   1.000
_cell.angle_alpha   90.00
_cell.angle_beta   90.00
_cell.angle_gamma   90.00
#
_symmetry.space_group_name_H-M   'P 1'
#
loop_
_entity.id
_entity.type
_entity.pdbx_description
1 polymer ?
#
loop_
_entity_poly.entity_id
_entity_poly.type
_entity_poly.pdbx_seq_one_letter_code
_entity_poly.pdbx_strand_id
1 'polypeptide(L)'
;LDKVLADDLIYRHSNALVDTKASYIESSKSGKSNYISIDYKEPIQPKILSKDLAMAFVRATVVTMQNGKPTPMDLAMLHIFRKKGNQWQMIAHQSARIPAQ
;
A
#
# COMPACT_ATOMS: atom_id res chain seq x y z
N LEU A 1 -1.41 -1.24 12.61
CA LEU A 1 -2.16 -0.97 11.35
C LEU A 1 -3.49 -0.29 11.63
N ASP A 2 -4.18 -0.63 12.72
CA ASP A 2 -5.51 -0.09 13.05
C ASP A 2 -5.63 1.43 13.13
N LYS A 3 -4.55 2.12 13.53
CA LYS A 3 -4.51 3.59 13.64
C LYS A 3 -4.33 4.30 12.30
N VAL A 4 -3.65 3.68 11.34
CA VAL A 4 -3.20 4.31 10.08
C VAL A 4 -4.01 3.88 8.85
N LEU A 5 -4.83 2.83 8.98
CA LEU A 5 -5.78 2.40 7.96
C LEU A 5 -7.19 2.83 8.37
N ALA A 6 -7.92 3.47 7.46
CA ALA A 6 -9.30 3.87 7.70
C ALA A 6 -10.23 2.66 7.65
N ASP A 7 -11.37 2.73 8.35
CA ASP A 7 -12.32 1.62 8.41
C ASP A 7 -12.98 1.34 7.05
N ASP A 8 -13.04 2.36 6.18
CA ASP A 8 -13.53 2.29 4.80
C ASP A 8 -12.40 2.12 3.76
N LEU A 9 -11.25 1.55 4.16
CA LEU A 9 -10.13 1.28 3.26
C LEU A 9 -10.54 0.36 2.11
N ILE A 10 -10.15 0.76 0.89
CA ILE A 10 -10.10 -0.11 -0.28
C ILE A 10 -8.63 -0.34 -0.65
N TYR A 11 -8.16 -1.59 -0.55
CA TYR A 11 -6.78 -1.95 -0.86
C TYR A 11 -6.74 -2.84 -2.10
N ARG A 12 -6.37 -2.27 -3.25
CA ARG A 12 -6.27 -3.01 -4.52
C ARG A 12 -4.85 -3.44 -4.80
N HIS A 13 -4.64 -4.74 -4.84
CA HIS A 13 -3.36 -5.37 -5.15
C HIS A 13 -3.08 -5.34 -6.65
N SER A 14 -1.80 -5.47 -7.01
CA SER A 14 -1.35 -5.55 -8.40
C SER A 14 -1.86 -6.76 -9.20
N ASN A 15 -2.45 -7.75 -8.53
CA ASN A 15 -3.14 -8.90 -9.14
C ASN A 15 -4.67 -8.73 -9.16
N ALA A 16 -5.15 -7.49 -8.98
CA ALA A 16 -6.56 -7.09 -8.94
C ALA A 16 -7.39 -7.61 -7.76
N LEU A 17 -6.82 -8.39 -6.83
CA LEU A 17 -7.47 -8.68 -5.56
C LEU A 17 -7.75 -7.37 -4.80
N VAL A 18 -8.89 -7.32 -4.12
CA VAL A 18 -9.29 -6.17 -3.32
C VAL A 18 -9.49 -6.64 -1.89
N ASP A 19 -8.79 -5.99 -0.97
CA ASP A 19 -8.91 -6.20 0.46
C ASP A 19 -9.62 -5.01 1.13
N THR A 20 -10.36 -5.34 2.19
CA THR A 20 -10.80 -4.37 3.19
C THR A 20 -9.70 -4.17 4.24
N LYS A 21 -9.84 -3.20 5.14
CA LYS A 21 -8.96 -3.08 6.32
C LYS A 21 -8.82 -4.39 7.08
N ALA A 22 -9.93 -5.09 7.32
CA ALA A 22 -9.93 -6.31 8.11
C ALA A 22 -9.13 -7.43 7.41
N SER A 23 -9.45 -7.72 6.15
CA SER A 23 -8.78 -8.80 5.40
C SER A 23 -7.30 -8.48 5.12
N TYR A 24 -6.95 -7.21 4.90
CA TYR A 24 -5.55 -6.79 4.74
C TYR A 24 -4.73 -6.95 6.04
N ILE A 25 -5.30 -6.58 7.19
CA ILE A 25 -4.61 -6.76 8.48
C ILE A 25 -4.45 -8.26 8.79
N GLU A 26 -5.47 -9.07 8.49
CA GLU A 26 -5.40 -10.52 8.67
C GLU A 26 -4.36 -11.18 7.75
N SER A 27 -4.30 -10.81 6.46
CA SER A 27 -3.31 -11.33 5.52
C SER A 27 -1.88 -10.95 5.92
N SER A 28 -1.70 -9.75 6.46
CA SER A 28 -0.43 -9.29 7.02
C SER A 28 -0.04 -10.06 8.29
N LYS A 29 -0.98 -10.30 9.21
CA LYS A 29 -0.73 -11.03 10.47
C LYS A 29 -0.48 -12.52 10.28
N SER A 30 -1.19 -13.14 9.34
CA SER A 30 -1.08 -14.58 9.05
C SER A 30 0.18 -14.95 8.26
N GLY A 31 0.97 -13.96 7.81
CA GLY A 31 2.16 -14.18 6.99
C GLY A 31 1.86 -14.55 5.53
N LYS A 32 0.58 -14.53 5.11
CA LYS A 32 0.19 -14.68 3.69
C LYS A 32 0.82 -13.57 2.83
N SER A 33 0.92 -12.36 3.38
CA SER A 33 1.63 -11.23 2.80
C SER A 33 2.91 -10.95 3.58
N ASN A 34 3.94 -11.77 3.34
CA ASN A 34 5.21 -11.64 4.04
C ASN A 34 6.15 -10.71 3.24
N TYR A 35 6.21 -9.44 3.65
CA TYR A 35 7.09 -8.43 3.09
C TYR A 35 8.47 -8.51 3.73
N ILE A 36 9.51 -8.67 2.91
CA ILE A 36 10.91 -8.75 3.36
C ILE A 36 11.56 -7.37 3.32
N SER A 37 11.38 -6.65 2.22
CA SER A 37 11.96 -5.32 2.04
C SER A 37 11.13 -4.46 1.09
N ILE A 38 11.27 -3.14 1.27
CA ILE A 38 10.72 -2.11 0.39
C ILE A 38 11.84 -1.11 0.12
N ASP A 39 12.25 -1.01 -1.14
CA ASP A 39 13.26 -0.08 -1.62
C ASP A 39 12.61 0.99 -2.49
N TYR A 40 12.48 2.21 -1.96
CA TYR A 40 11.87 3.33 -2.69
C TYR A 40 12.82 3.84 -3.77
N LYS A 41 12.31 3.97 -4.99
CA LYS A 41 13.10 4.43 -6.16
C LYS A 41 13.26 5.93 -6.25
N GLU A 42 12.42 6.67 -5.54
CA GLU A 42 12.42 8.13 -5.55
C GLU A 42 11.84 8.67 -4.23
N PRO A 43 12.17 9.92 -3.85
CA PRO A 43 11.55 10.59 -2.72
C PRO A 43 10.04 10.67 -2.89
N ILE A 44 9.29 10.26 -1.87
CA ILE A 44 7.83 10.34 -1.88
C ILE A 44 7.44 11.79 -1.56
N GLN A 45 6.72 12.43 -2.47
CA GLN A 45 6.17 13.78 -2.27
C GLN A 45 4.64 13.72 -2.20
N PRO A 46 4.05 13.85 -1.00
CA PRO A 46 2.59 13.92 -0.87
C PRO A 46 2.04 15.20 -1.50
N LYS A 47 0.94 15.09 -2.24
CA LYS A 47 0.14 16.21 -2.72
C LYS A 47 -1.05 16.40 -1.79
N ILE A 48 -1.12 17.58 -1.15
CA ILE A 48 -2.30 18.00 -0.38
C ILE A 48 -3.40 18.44 -1.35
N LEU A 49 -4.58 17.82 -1.26
CA LEU A 49 -5.73 18.10 -2.12
C LEU A 49 -6.75 19.01 -1.42
N SER A 50 -6.86 18.88 -0.10
CA SER A 50 -7.68 19.72 0.78
C SER A 50 -7.07 19.75 2.19
N LYS A 51 -7.73 20.43 3.13
CA LYS A 51 -7.36 20.43 4.56
C LYS A 51 -7.21 19.03 5.16
N ASP A 52 -7.98 18.07 4.64
CA ASP A 52 -8.15 16.74 5.21
C ASP A 52 -7.97 15.61 4.17
N LEU A 53 -7.51 15.90 2.97
CA LEU A 53 -7.27 14.91 1.91
C LEU A 53 -5.89 15.11 1.28
N ALA A 54 -5.15 14.02 1.14
CA ALA A 54 -3.85 13.99 0.49
C ALA A 54 -3.67 12.71 -0.34
N MET A 55 -2.79 12.77 -1.33
CA MET A 55 -2.40 11.61 -2.13
C MET A 55 -0.88 11.54 -2.29
N ALA A 56 -0.35 10.35 -2.56
CA ALA A 56 1.04 10.16 -2.91
C ALA A 56 1.18 9.07 -3.97
N PHE A 57 1.96 9.36 -5.02
CA PHE A 57 2.49 8.33 -5.89
C PHE A 57 3.77 7.77 -5.28
N VAL A 58 4.00 6.47 -5.45
CA VAL A 58 5.16 5.78 -4.91
C VAL A 58 5.71 4.82 -5.97
N ARG A 59 7.04 4.85 -6.16
CA ARG A 59 7.78 3.82 -6.90
C ARG A 59 8.68 3.07 -5.94
N ALA A 60 8.56 1.75 -5.92
CA ALA A 60 9.42 0.91 -5.08
C ALA A 60 9.63 -0.48 -5.67
N THR A 61 10.79 -1.07 -5.39
CA THR A 61 10.96 -2.52 -5.44
C THR A 61 10.50 -3.10 -4.11
N VAL A 62 9.51 -3.99 -4.16
CA VAL A 62 8.97 -4.68 -2.99
C VAL A 62 9.33 -6.15 -3.08
N VAL A 63 9.99 -6.68 -2.05
CA VAL A 63 10.33 -8.10 -1.97
C VAL A 63 9.36 -8.79 -1.03
N THR A 64 8.71 -9.85 -1.52
CA THR A 64 7.79 -10.66 -0.72
C THR A 64 8.21 -12.13 -0.74
N MET A 65 7.90 -12.89 0.31
CA MET A 65 8.03 -14.36 0.25
C MET A 65 6.83 -14.94 -0.50
N GLN A 66 7.07 -15.55 -1.65
CA GLN A 66 6.07 -16.32 -2.39
C GLN A 66 6.55 -17.76 -2.51
N ASN A 67 5.75 -18.71 -2.03
CA ASN A 67 6.09 -20.15 -2.03
C ASN A 67 7.48 -20.45 -1.44
N GLY A 68 7.83 -19.78 -0.34
CA GLY A 68 9.12 -19.96 0.34
C GLY A 68 10.31 -19.28 -0.34
N LYS A 69 10.10 -18.50 -1.41
CA LYS A 69 11.17 -17.80 -2.14
C LYS A 69 11.00 -16.28 -2.08
N PRO A 70 12.06 -15.52 -1.77
CA PRO A 70 12.08 -14.07 -1.95
C PRO A 70 11.81 -13.72 -3.42
N THR A 71 10.74 -12.97 -3.66
CA THR A 71 10.29 -12.58 -5.00
C THR A 71 10.22 -11.05 -5.05
N PRO A 72 11.13 -10.38 -5.77
CA PRO A 72 11.08 -8.94 -5.99
C PRO A 72 9.98 -8.58 -6.99
N MET A 73 9.33 -7.45 -6.77
CA MET A 73 8.34 -6.86 -7.66
C MET A 73 8.60 -5.37 -7.78
N ASP A 74 8.72 -4.85 -9.00
CA ASP A 74 8.75 -3.41 -9.22
C ASP A 74 7.33 -2.87 -9.35
N LEU A 75 6.95 -1.95 -8.45
CA LEU A 75 5.57 -1.51 -8.28
C LEU A 75 5.44 0.02 -8.36
N ALA A 76 4.49 0.49 -9.16
CA ALA A 76 3.92 1.82 -9.02
C ALA A 76 2.70 1.74 -8.13
N MET A 77 2.58 2.67 -7.18
CA MET A 77 1.50 2.67 -6.21
C MET A 77 0.88 4.07 -6.07
N LEU A 78 -0.41 4.09 -5.79
CA LEU A 78 -1.16 5.27 -5.37
C LEU A 78 -1.68 5.05 -3.96
N HIS A 79 -1.39 5.98 -3.06
CA HIS A 79 -1.99 6.08 -1.75
C HIS A 79 -2.86 7.31 -1.64
N ILE A 80 -4.06 7.16 -1.07
CA ILE A 80 -4.94 8.28 -0.72
C ILE A 80 -5.18 8.25 0.78
N PHE A 81 -5.00 9.40 1.42
CA PHE A 81 -5.14 9.58 2.85
C PHE A 81 -6.21 10.61 3.16
N ARG A 82 -7.00 10.34 4.19
CA ARG A 82 -7.94 11.28 4.80
C ARG A 82 -7.58 11.54 6.25
N LYS A 83 -7.69 12.79 6.69
CA LYS A 83 -7.47 13.19 8.08
C LYS A 83 -8.78 13.03 8.87
N LYS A 84 -8.77 12.19 9.91
CA LYS A 84 -9.86 12.04 10.89
C LYS A 84 -9.40 12.62 12.23
N GLY A 85 -9.96 13.76 12.62
CA GLY A 85 -9.46 14.53 13.78
C GLY A 85 -8.02 15.01 13.54
N ASN A 86 -7.07 14.57 14.36
CA ASN A 86 -5.65 14.88 14.17
C ASN A 86 -4.82 13.74 13.55
N GLN A 87 -5.47 12.67 13.09
CA GLN A 87 -4.81 11.47 12.57
C GLN A 87 -5.06 11.33 11.06
N TRP A 88 -3.99 11.18 10.28
CA TRP A 88 -4.11 10.75 8.88
C TRP A 88 -4.28 9.24 8.80
N GLN A 89 -5.18 8.81 7.94
CA GLN A 89 -5.50 7.40 7.69
C GLN A 89 -5.57 7.15 6.19
N MET A 90 -4.99 6.04 5.73
CA MET A 90 -5.11 5.60 4.34
C MET A 90 -6.53 5.11 4.09
N ILE A 91 -7.18 5.68 3.08
CA ILE A 91 -8.54 5.30 2.65
C ILE A 91 -8.50 4.52 1.33
N ALA A 92 -7.43 4.64 0.53
CA ALA A 92 -7.25 3.83 -0.65
C ALA A 92 -5.77 3.53 -0.94
N HIS A 93 -5.53 2.32 -1.41
CA HIS A 93 -4.27 1.89 -2.01
C HIS A 93 -4.57 1.22 -3.35
N GLN A 94 -3.74 1.50 -4.35
CA GLN A 94 -3.63 0.68 -5.54
C GLN A 94 -2.17 0.45 -5.89
N SER A 95 -1.80 -0.78 -6.22
CA SER A 95 -0.50 -1.11 -6.81
C SER A 95 -0.66 -1.66 -8.21
N ALA A 96 0.34 -1.41 -9.06
CA ALA A 96 0.47 -1.98 -10.39
C ALA A 96 1.91 -2.46 -10.59
N ARG A 97 2.07 -3.64 -11.21
CA ARG A 97 3.38 -4.13 -11.63
C ARG A 97 3.85 -3.32 -12.82
N ILE A 98 5.12 -2.91 -12.77
CA ILE A 98 5.77 -2.33 -13.94
C ILE A 98 6.12 -3.47 -14.88
N PRO A 99 5.75 -3.38 -16.17
CA PRO A 99 6.15 -4.37 -17.16
C PRO A 99 7.66 -4.51 -17.20
N ALA A 100 8.15 -5.75 -17.37
CA ALA A 100 9.53 -5.95 -17.78
C ALA A 100 9.73 -5.26 -19.13
N GLN A 101 10.86 -4.57 -19.28
CA GLN A 101 11.28 -3.99 -20.55
C GLN A 101 11.79 -5.07 -21.49
#